data_AF-A0A9X1S3Y0-F1
#
_entry.id   AF-A0A9X1S3Y0-F1
#
_cell.length_a   1.000
_cell.length_b   1.000
_cell.length_c   1.000
_cell.angle_alpha   90.00
_cell.angle_beta   90.00
_cell.angle_gamma   90.00
#
_symmetry.space_group_name_H-M   'P 1'
#
loop_
_entity.id
_entity.type
_entity.pdbx_description
1 polymer ?
#
loop_
_entity_poly.entity_id
_entity_poly.type
_entity_poly.pdbx_seq_one_letter_code
_entity_poly.pdbx_strand_id
1 'polypeptide(L)'
;MSESTVPADSSGSEEATPFDSLIADAATAFGAAFTTSFRGYDKDEVDAAISGLSSRMRATDDEVLQLKQHQRRAGAAVAQSRAKADRLEAELEAVKAQRTTTVDDAAAEGRAEIERLTDQLAAADAKHQDDIARLRAEVSAARAQDGDVVQRLEIELAAARVQVANAEQQVQALSEELVATPDETPNRHQFEEILRVAEEQASVLIRNASVQGDRLLEAARAENANRRTAAVAEAEAILAHAHHDSQQARLKIDTELTAHQATLEREAAHAAEKVAQAEREATAIRSEAEKGAAALRSMVARETERDRSEAEEAVRELRVRALEFEESLTRRQDDAHQEFLVLHTQAVAHAERITQDANEQVAASLDHAQRVSSKAEDFERLQRAQAQQIDADARLRAREHLDQARVKAQKIMDLVTSHSQTVLRDAEDRTRQLRWQQHQLTSFMSEVKELIRPEGPLSAVHPAAREQTTDADAPSTGDVTIEPGVEAPAAEAAADDDVSADDVDAELAQLVEQNASAQNAEVESEAEAGGDRTEADGAGAEDSSDDDLERAES
;
A
#
# COMPACT_ATOMS: atom_id res chain seq x y z
N MET A 1 -14.08 -13.23 -51.43
CA MET A 1 -13.77 -14.61 -51.85
C MET A 1 -12.46 -14.99 -51.17
N SER A 2 -12.47 -15.78 -50.09
CA SER A 2 -13.62 -16.50 -49.52
C SER A 2 -13.60 -16.51 -47.99
N GLU A 3 -14.81 -16.67 -47.43
CA GLU A 3 -15.10 -16.95 -46.02
C GLU A 3 -14.08 -17.87 -45.34
N SER A 4 -13.75 -17.53 -44.09
CA SER A 4 -13.25 -18.47 -43.09
C SER A 4 -14.07 -18.30 -41.83
N THR A 5 -15.07 -19.17 -41.66
CA THR A 5 -16.09 -19.06 -40.62
C THR A 5 -15.54 -19.68 -39.32
N VAL A 6 -15.12 -18.84 -38.39
CA VAL A 6 -14.74 -19.29 -37.04
C VAL A 6 -16.01 -19.66 -36.27
N PRO A 7 -16.14 -20.87 -35.70
CA PRO A 7 -17.29 -21.22 -34.88
C PRO A 7 -17.22 -20.48 -33.54
N ALA A 8 -18.30 -19.82 -33.16
CA ALA A 8 -18.47 -19.31 -31.81
C ALA A 8 -18.91 -20.46 -30.89
N ASP A 9 -17.96 -21.23 -30.38
CA ASP A 9 -18.21 -22.15 -29.27
C ASP A 9 -18.12 -21.36 -27.95
N SER A 10 -19.20 -20.64 -27.64
CA SER A 10 -19.35 -19.91 -26.38
C SER A 10 -19.82 -20.85 -25.26
N SER A 11 -19.10 -21.96 -25.06
CA SER A 11 -19.19 -22.79 -23.86
C SER A 11 -18.46 -22.08 -22.72
N GLY A 12 -19.09 -21.01 -22.21
CA GLY A 12 -18.63 -20.24 -21.07
C GLY A 12 -18.65 -21.08 -19.80
N SER A 13 -17.59 -21.85 -19.56
CA SER A 13 -17.16 -22.14 -18.20
C SER A 13 -16.66 -20.83 -17.62
N GLU A 14 -17.55 -20.10 -16.96
CA GLU A 14 -17.19 -19.03 -16.04
C GLU A 14 -16.31 -19.67 -14.96
N GLU A 15 -14.99 -19.52 -15.09
CA GLU A 15 -14.03 -19.83 -14.04
C GLU A 15 -14.29 -18.84 -12.91
N ALA A 16 -15.25 -19.20 -12.04
CA ALA A 16 -15.68 -18.42 -10.90
C ALA A 16 -14.45 -17.90 -10.18
N THR A 17 -14.32 -16.57 -10.13
CA THR A 17 -13.08 -15.96 -9.67
C THR A 17 -12.83 -16.37 -8.21
N PRO A 18 -11.57 -16.34 -7.72
CA PRO A 18 -11.32 -16.58 -6.29
C PRO A 18 -12.22 -15.70 -5.43
N PHE A 19 -12.45 -14.45 -5.86
CA PHE A 19 -13.34 -13.48 -5.23
C PHE A 19 -14.84 -13.83 -5.34
N ASP A 20 -15.33 -14.34 -6.49
CA ASP A 20 -16.70 -14.89 -6.59
C ASP A 20 -16.91 -16.08 -5.66
N SER A 21 -15.93 -16.98 -5.55
CA SER A 21 -16.00 -18.11 -4.61
C SER A 21 -16.04 -17.61 -3.16
N LEU A 22 -15.24 -16.58 -2.84
CA LEU A 22 -15.24 -15.89 -1.55
C LEU A 22 -16.56 -15.16 -1.26
N ILE A 23 -17.21 -14.55 -2.25
CA ILE A 23 -18.50 -13.85 -2.09
C ILE A 23 -19.67 -14.82 -2.00
N ALA A 24 -19.69 -15.88 -2.82
CA ALA A 24 -20.74 -16.90 -2.76
C ALA A 24 -20.69 -17.69 -1.44
N ASP A 25 -19.49 -18.06 -0.98
CA ASP A 25 -19.30 -18.71 0.32
C ASP A 25 -19.52 -17.72 1.48
N ALA A 26 -19.17 -16.43 1.33
CA ALA A 26 -19.55 -15.40 2.30
C ALA A 26 -21.06 -15.18 2.38
N ALA A 27 -21.78 -15.17 1.26
CA ALA A 27 -23.24 -15.08 1.24
C ALA A 27 -23.89 -16.33 1.88
N THR A 28 -23.23 -17.48 1.79
CA THR A 28 -23.67 -18.72 2.45
C THR A 28 -23.34 -18.72 3.96
N ALA A 29 -22.24 -18.10 4.39
CA ALA A 29 -21.78 -18.05 5.78
C ALA A 29 -22.27 -16.83 6.59
N PHE A 30 -22.63 -15.72 5.93
CA PHE A 30 -23.14 -14.47 6.53
C PHE A 30 -24.59 -14.15 6.10
N GLY A 31 -25.21 -15.00 5.27
CA GLY A 31 -26.61 -14.86 4.84
C GLY A 31 -27.65 -15.08 5.94
N ALA A 32 -27.22 -15.47 7.14
CA ALA A 32 -28.02 -15.44 8.36
C ALA A 32 -27.50 -14.32 9.28
N ALA A 33 -28.40 -13.44 9.73
CA ALA A 33 -28.09 -12.53 10.83
C ALA A 33 -27.90 -13.37 12.11
N PHE A 34 -26.76 -13.21 12.79
CA PHE A 34 -26.38 -13.96 13.99
C PHE A 34 -27.56 -14.10 14.96
N THR A 35 -27.92 -15.32 15.30
CA THR A 35 -29.12 -15.60 16.07
C THR A 35 -28.96 -15.10 17.50
N THR A 36 -29.82 -14.15 17.91
CA THR A 36 -29.80 -13.63 19.27
C THR A 36 -30.48 -14.60 20.22
N SER A 37 -29.67 -15.38 20.94
CA SER A 37 -30.08 -16.11 22.14
C SER A 37 -30.53 -15.15 23.26
N PHE A 38 -31.14 -15.70 24.31
CA PHE A 38 -31.76 -14.95 25.42
C PHE A 38 -30.81 -14.01 26.21
N ARG A 39 -29.48 -14.03 25.95
CA ARG A 39 -28.49 -13.11 26.54
C ARG A 39 -27.40 -12.61 25.57
N GLY A 40 -27.54 -12.81 24.26
CA GLY A 40 -26.54 -12.36 23.27
C GLY A 40 -26.55 -13.19 21.98
N TYR A 41 -25.70 -12.85 21.02
CA TYR A 41 -25.49 -13.64 19.80
C TYR A 41 -25.08 -15.08 20.11
N ASP A 42 -25.46 -16.03 19.26
CA ASP A 42 -24.97 -17.40 19.37
C ASP A 42 -23.44 -17.43 19.19
N LYS A 43 -22.76 -17.98 20.20
CA LYS A 43 -21.30 -18.01 20.25
C LYS A 43 -20.75 -18.95 19.18
N ASP A 44 -21.43 -20.04 18.85
CA ASP A 44 -20.91 -21.03 17.91
C ASP A 44 -21.02 -20.52 16.46
N GLU A 45 -22.05 -19.72 16.14
CA GLU A 45 -22.14 -18.98 14.87
C GLU A 45 -21.05 -17.89 14.75
N VAL A 46 -20.80 -17.14 15.82
CA VAL A 46 -19.77 -16.09 15.85
C VAL A 46 -18.35 -16.67 15.76
N ASP A 47 -18.04 -17.72 16.53
CA ASP A 47 -16.75 -18.41 16.46
C ASP A 47 -16.52 -19.05 15.07
N ALA A 48 -17.57 -19.60 14.45
CA ALA A 48 -17.50 -20.10 13.08
C ALA A 48 -17.20 -18.99 12.06
N ALA A 49 -17.89 -17.84 12.15
CA ALA A 49 -17.66 -16.68 11.27
C ALA A 49 -16.24 -16.10 11.46
N ILE A 50 -15.75 -16.01 12.70
CA ILE A 50 -14.37 -15.59 13.02
C ILE A 50 -13.35 -16.60 12.47
N SER A 51 -13.63 -17.90 12.58
CA SER A 51 -12.78 -18.97 12.03
C SER A 51 -12.71 -18.92 10.50
N GLY A 52 -13.85 -18.69 9.83
CA GLY A 52 -13.93 -18.50 8.38
C GLY A 52 -13.24 -17.23 7.89
N LEU A 53 -13.36 -16.12 8.62
CA LEU A 53 -12.60 -14.89 8.33
C LEU A 53 -11.09 -15.11 8.54
N SER A 54 -10.69 -15.74 9.64
CA SER A 54 -9.28 -16.05 9.95
C SER A 54 -8.65 -16.99 8.92
N SER A 55 -9.42 -17.93 8.37
CA SER A 55 -8.95 -18.86 7.35
C SER A 55 -8.78 -18.18 5.99
N ARG A 56 -9.68 -17.24 5.64
CA ARG A 56 -9.56 -16.41 4.43
C ARG A 56 -8.41 -15.41 4.53
N MET A 57 -8.19 -14.78 5.70
CA MET A 57 -7.04 -13.91 5.93
C MET A 57 -5.71 -14.64 5.70
N ARG A 58 -5.57 -15.87 6.20
CA ARG A 58 -4.41 -16.73 5.94
C ARG A 58 -4.24 -17.04 4.44
N ALA A 59 -5.33 -17.35 3.73
CA ALA A 59 -5.28 -17.59 2.29
C ALA A 59 -4.80 -16.35 1.52
N THR A 60 -5.29 -15.15 1.86
CA THR A 60 -4.81 -13.90 1.25
C THR A 60 -3.37 -13.56 1.63
N ASP A 61 -2.92 -13.89 2.85
CA ASP A 61 -1.51 -13.76 3.24
C ASP A 61 -0.62 -14.72 2.42
N ASP A 62 -1.04 -15.97 2.22
CA ASP A 62 -0.34 -16.96 1.38
C ASP A 62 -0.31 -16.53 -0.10
N GLU A 63 -1.38 -15.94 -0.64
CA GLU A 63 -1.41 -15.35 -1.99
C GLU A 63 -0.46 -14.15 -2.10
N VAL A 64 -0.47 -13.25 -1.13
CA VAL A 64 0.46 -12.10 -1.06
C VAL A 64 1.92 -12.56 -0.95
N LEU A 65 2.19 -13.66 -0.22
CA LEU A 65 3.51 -14.28 -0.16
C LEU A 65 3.91 -14.90 -1.51
N GLN A 66 2.98 -15.57 -2.21
CA GLN A 66 3.21 -16.09 -3.57
C GLN A 66 3.49 -14.96 -4.57
N LEU A 67 2.70 -13.89 -4.59
CA LEU A 67 2.91 -12.71 -5.44
C LEU A 67 4.28 -12.06 -5.15
N LYS A 68 4.64 -11.86 -3.88
CA LYS A 68 5.98 -11.38 -3.49
C LYS A 68 7.09 -12.32 -3.96
N GLN A 69 6.87 -13.64 -3.94
CA GLN A 69 7.83 -14.62 -4.46
C GLN A 69 7.93 -14.57 -6.00
N HIS A 70 6.82 -14.40 -6.72
CA HIS A 70 6.78 -14.23 -8.17
C HIS A 70 7.45 -12.94 -8.62
N GLN A 71 7.20 -11.82 -7.93
CA GLN A 71 7.89 -10.55 -8.16
C GLN A 71 9.41 -10.69 -7.98
N ARG A 72 9.86 -11.39 -6.92
CA ARG A 72 11.29 -11.69 -6.69
C ARG A 72 11.89 -12.58 -7.80
N ARG A 73 11.17 -13.61 -8.26
CA ARG A 73 11.58 -14.45 -9.40
C ARG A 73 11.71 -13.64 -10.69
N ALA A 74 10.73 -12.80 -11.01
CA ALA A 74 10.75 -11.95 -12.20
C ALA A 74 11.88 -10.92 -12.14
N GLY A 75 12.09 -10.27 -11.00
CA GLY A 75 13.23 -9.35 -10.78
C GLY A 75 14.58 -10.04 -10.94
N ALA A 76 14.74 -11.26 -10.40
CA ALA A 76 15.94 -12.06 -10.57
C ALA A 76 16.18 -12.45 -12.04
N ALA A 77 15.13 -12.82 -12.79
CA ALA A 77 15.24 -13.13 -14.22
C ALA A 77 15.64 -11.90 -15.06
N VAL A 78 15.11 -10.71 -14.74
CA VAL A 78 15.51 -9.44 -15.39
C VAL A 78 16.95 -9.06 -15.04
N ALA A 79 17.37 -9.26 -13.79
CA ALA A 79 18.77 -9.06 -13.40
C ALA A 79 19.71 -10.04 -14.11
N GLN A 80 19.31 -11.31 -14.27
CA GLN A 80 20.07 -12.32 -15.00
C GLN A 80 20.17 -12.02 -16.50
N SER A 81 19.09 -11.55 -17.14
CA SER A 81 19.12 -11.20 -18.57
C SER A 81 19.98 -9.95 -18.82
N ARG A 82 19.94 -8.97 -17.91
CA ARG A 82 20.85 -7.81 -17.94
C ARG A 82 22.30 -8.23 -17.76
N ALA A 83 22.63 -8.99 -16.71
CA ALA A 83 24.00 -9.48 -16.49
C ALA A 83 24.53 -10.38 -17.64
N LYS A 84 23.64 -11.05 -18.39
CA LYS A 84 24.00 -11.75 -19.63
C LYS A 84 24.32 -10.77 -20.77
N ALA A 85 23.53 -9.70 -20.94
CA ALA A 85 23.81 -8.66 -21.93
C ALA A 85 25.13 -7.93 -21.64
N ASP A 86 25.34 -7.53 -20.38
CA ASP A 86 26.57 -6.85 -19.93
C ASP A 86 27.83 -7.71 -20.19
N ARG A 87 27.74 -9.04 -19.99
CA ARG A 87 28.81 -9.99 -20.33
C ARG A 87 29.05 -10.09 -21.83
N LEU A 88 27.99 -10.22 -22.63
CA LEU A 88 28.12 -10.31 -24.09
C LEU A 88 28.69 -9.02 -24.70
N GLU A 89 28.40 -7.86 -24.11
CA GLU A 89 29.02 -6.58 -24.52
C GLU A 89 30.52 -6.55 -24.17
N ALA A 90 30.91 -7.02 -22.97
CA ALA A 90 32.32 -7.18 -22.60
C ALA A 90 33.07 -8.20 -23.47
N GLU A 91 32.45 -9.35 -23.79
CA GLU A 91 32.99 -10.35 -24.70
C GLU A 91 33.16 -9.78 -26.14
N LEU A 92 32.21 -8.97 -26.60
CA LEU A 92 32.25 -8.33 -27.92
C LEU A 92 33.38 -7.27 -28.01
N GLU A 93 33.57 -6.44 -26.98
CA GLU A 93 34.70 -5.51 -26.92
C GLU A 93 36.05 -6.25 -26.74
N ALA A 94 36.10 -7.35 -25.99
CA ALA A 94 37.30 -8.19 -25.92
C ALA A 94 37.66 -8.81 -27.28
N VAL A 95 36.67 -9.29 -28.05
CA VAL A 95 36.87 -9.81 -29.42
C VAL A 95 37.28 -8.69 -30.38
N LYS A 96 36.77 -7.46 -30.23
CA LYS A 96 37.23 -6.29 -31.00
C LYS A 96 38.68 -5.94 -30.69
N ALA A 97 39.08 -5.96 -29.42
CA ALA A 97 40.46 -5.69 -28.98
C ALA A 97 41.43 -6.77 -29.48
N GLN A 98 41.04 -8.05 -29.36
CA GLN A 98 41.81 -9.18 -29.89
C GLN A 98 41.95 -9.11 -31.43
N ARG A 99 40.89 -8.69 -32.15
CA ARG A 99 40.99 -8.42 -33.58
C ARG A 99 42.06 -7.37 -33.87
N THR A 100 42.04 -6.24 -33.17
CA THR A 100 43.04 -5.18 -33.42
C THR A 100 44.46 -5.67 -33.17
N THR A 101 44.74 -6.38 -32.07
CA THR A 101 46.09 -6.93 -31.86
C THR A 101 46.47 -7.92 -32.96
N THR A 102 45.63 -8.92 -33.28
CA THR A 102 45.97 -9.90 -34.33
C THR A 102 46.26 -9.27 -35.70
N VAL A 103 45.56 -8.19 -36.07
CA VAL A 103 45.82 -7.48 -37.33
C VAL A 103 47.07 -6.60 -37.24
N ASP A 104 47.32 -5.93 -36.12
CA ASP A 104 48.52 -5.12 -35.91
C ASP A 104 49.80 -5.99 -35.82
N ASP A 105 49.70 -7.17 -35.20
CA ASP A 105 50.74 -8.20 -35.08
C ASP A 105 51.09 -8.78 -36.46
N ALA A 106 50.09 -9.30 -37.21
CA ALA A 106 50.31 -9.82 -38.56
C ALA A 106 50.84 -8.74 -39.52
N ALA A 107 50.40 -7.49 -39.35
CA ALA A 107 50.95 -6.36 -40.10
C ALA A 107 52.38 -6.01 -39.66
N ALA A 108 52.76 -6.22 -38.40
CA ALA A 108 54.14 -6.05 -37.93
C ALA A 108 55.07 -7.13 -38.50
N GLU A 109 54.65 -8.39 -38.49
CA GLU A 109 55.39 -9.50 -39.12
C GLU A 109 55.61 -9.26 -40.62
N GLY A 110 54.54 -8.93 -41.36
CA GLY A 110 54.64 -8.63 -42.79
C GLY A 110 55.52 -7.41 -43.11
N ARG A 111 55.53 -6.38 -42.24
CA ARG A 111 56.46 -5.25 -42.36
C ARG A 111 57.91 -5.67 -42.12
N ALA A 112 58.16 -6.50 -41.12
CA ALA A 112 59.50 -6.96 -40.76
C ALA A 112 60.14 -7.84 -41.86
N GLU A 113 59.38 -8.73 -42.52
CA GLU A 113 59.92 -9.53 -43.63
C GLU A 113 60.14 -8.67 -44.90
N ILE A 114 59.27 -7.69 -45.19
CA ILE A 114 59.49 -6.73 -46.29
C ILE A 114 60.75 -5.88 -46.04
N GLU A 115 60.97 -5.42 -44.81
CA GLU A 115 62.20 -4.70 -44.42
C GLU A 115 63.43 -5.60 -44.57
N ARG A 116 63.38 -6.84 -44.06
CA ARG A 116 64.43 -7.85 -44.18
C ARG A 116 64.77 -8.21 -45.64
N LEU A 117 63.79 -8.27 -46.54
CA LEU A 117 64.00 -8.51 -47.97
C LEU A 117 64.57 -7.25 -48.67
N THR A 118 64.19 -6.06 -48.22
CA THR A 118 64.71 -4.79 -48.73
C THR A 118 66.18 -4.61 -48.35
N ASP A 119 66.56 -4.95 -47.12
CA ASP A 119 67.97 -4.99 -46.66
C ASP A 119 68.80 -6.01 -47.44
N GLN A 120 68.25 -7.19 -47.73
CA GLN A 120 68.92 -8.18 -48.57
C GLN A 120 69.18 -7.67 -50.00
N LEU A 121 68.22 -6.96 -50.59
CA LEU A 121 68.38 -6.31 -51.89
C LEU A 121 69.45 -5.21 -51.85
N ALA A 122 69.41 -4.32 -50.84
CA ALA A 122 70.42 -3.26 -50.67
C ALA A 122 71.84 -3.84 -50.46
N ALA A 123 71.96 -4.93 -49.70
CA ALA A 123 73.23 -5.63 -49.47
C ALA A 123 73.73 -6.40 -50.71
N ALA A 124 72.85 -6.80 -51.63
CA ALA A 124 73.23 -7.38 -52.92
C ALA A 124 73.69 -6.27 -53.90
N ASP A 125 72.89 -5.20 -54.05
CA ASP A 125 73.22 -4.05 -54.89
C ASP A 125 74.55 -3.39 -54.48
N ALA A 126 74.87 -3.36 -53.17
CA ALA A 126 76.15 -2.88 -52.66
C ALA A 126 77.33 -3.77 -53.10
N LYS A 127 77.21 -5.11 -52.98
CA LYS A 127 78.25 -6.05 -53.44
C LYS A 127 78.51 -5.94 -54.93
N HIS A 128 77.44 -5.87 -55.73
CA HIS A 128 77.56 -5.68 -57.18
C HIS A 128 78.25 -4.35 -57.52
N GLN A 129 78.02 -3.28 -56.76
CA GLN A 129 78.75 -2.01 -56.94
C GLN A 129 80.24 -2.14 -56.58
N ASP A 130 80.59 -2.85 -55.50
CA ASP A 130 81.99 -3.12 -55.13
C ASP A 130 82.72 -3.99 -56.16
N ASP A 131 82.07 -5.03 -56.69
CA ASP A 131 82.64 -5.90 -57.74
C ASP A 131 82.84 -5.12 -59.05
N ILE A 132 81.87 -4.29 -59.44
CA ILE A 132 81.98 -3.38 -60.60
C ILE A 132 83.10 -2.35 -60.37
N ALA A 133 83.28 -1.83 -59.14
CA ALA A 133 84.36 -0.91 -58.82
C ALA A 133 85.73 -1.59 -58.88
N ARG A 134 85.84 -2.83 -58.36
CA ARG A 134 87.06 -3.66 -58.43
C ARG A 134 87.46 -3.93 -59.88
N LEU A 135 86.54 -4.42 -60.70
CA LEU A 135 86.81 -4.73 -62.11
C LEU A 135 87.17 -3.48 -62.91
N ARG A 136 86.55 -2.32 -62.63
CA ARG A 136 86.97 -1.03 -63.20
C ARG A 136 88.41 -0.68 -62.84
N ALA A 137 88.83 -0.92 -61.59
CA ALA A 137 90.20 -0.70 -61.14
C ALA A 137 91.18 -1.67 -61.83
N GLU A 138 90.88 -2.98 -61.84
CA GLU A 138 91.70 -4.02 -62.46
C GLU A 138 91.86 -3.79 -63.97
N VAL A 139 90.77 -3.50 -64.69
CA VAL A 139 90.80 -3.14 -66.11
C VAL A 139 91.56 -1.84 -66.36
N SER A 140 91.54 -0.87 -65.45
CA SER A 140 92.36 0.35 -65.57
C SER A 140 93.86 0.07 -65.39
N ALA A 141 94.22 -0.80 -64.44
CA ALA A 141 95.60 -1.20 -64.19
C ALA A 141 96.16 -2.05 -65.33
N ALA A 142 95.39 -3.01 -65.85
CA ALA A 142 95.74 -3.79 -67.04
C ALA A 142 95.98 -2.87 -68.25
N ARG A 143 95.09 -1.92 -68.53
CA ARG A 143 95.25 -0.95 -69.64
C ARG A 143 96.51 -0.09 -69.51
N ALA A 144 96.94 0.26 -68.29
CA ALA A 144 98.18 0.97 -68.05
C ALA A 144 99.39 0.07 -68.36
N GLN A 145 99.44 -1.14 -67.81
CA GLN A 145 100.51 -2.11 -68.06
C GLN A 145 100.64 -2.49 -69.55
N ASP A 146 99.51 -2.76 -70.22
CA ASP A 146 99.42 -3.01 -71.66
C ASP A 146 100.00 -1.83 -72.47
N GLY A 147 99.72 -0.59 -72.04
CA GLY A 147 100.26 0.63 -72.63
C GLY A 147 101.77 0.76 -72.44
N ASP A 148 102.26 0.57 -71.21
CA ASP A 148 103.69 0.60 -70.89
C ASP A 148 104.48 -0.46 -71.66
N VAL A 149 103.90 -1.65 -71.90
CA VAL A 149 104.52 -2.71 -72.72
C VAL A 149 104.58 -2.30 -74.19
N VAL A 150 103.48 -1.83 -74.78
CA VAL A 150 103.47 -1.39 -76.18
C VAL A 150 104.42 -0.21 -76.39
N GLN A 151 104.43 0.78 -75.50
CA GLN A 151 105.33 1.93 -75.62
C GLN A 151 106.82 1.53 -75.52
N ARG A 152 107.17 0.57 -74.64
CA ARG A 152 108.53 0.02 -74.60
C ARG A 152 108.90 -0.68 -75.90
N LEU A 153 108.05 -1.58 -76.40
CA LEU A 153 108.29 -2.28 -77.67
C LEU A 153 108.39 -1.31 -78.87
N GLU A 154 107.62 -0.22 -78.88
CA GLU A 154 107.71 0.82 -79.92
C GLU A 154 109.03 1.61 -79.84
N ILE A 155 109.50 1.93 -78.63
CA ILE A 155 110.81 2.57 -78.40
C ILE A 155 111.96 1.62 -78.77
N GLU A 156 111.89 0.36 -78.39
CA GLU A 156 112.89 -0.68 -78.72
C GLU A 156 112.95 -0.91 -80.23
N LEU A 157 111.80 -1.01 -80.92
CA LEU A 157 111.73 -1.12 -82.38
C LEU A 157 112.29 0.13 -83.07
N ALA A 158 111.98 1.33 -82.58
CA ALA A 158 112.51 2.58 -83.12
C ALA A 158 114.04 2.66 -82.94
N ALA A 159 114.56 2.31 -81.76
CA ALA A 159 115.99 2.24 -81.48
C ALA A 159 116.70 1.20 -82.36
N ALA A 160 116.11 0.02 -82.53
CA ALA A 160 116.63 -1.03 -83.42
C ALA A 160 116.66 -0.56 -84.89
N ARG A 161 115.60 0.11 -85.38
CA ARG A 161 115.58 0.70 -86.74
C ARG A 161 116.64 1.78 -86.94
N VAL A 162 116.92 2.61 -85.94
CA VAL A 162 118.02 3.60 -86.00
C VAL A 162 119.39 2.92 -85.97
N GLN A 163 119.59 1.90 -85.14
CA GLN A 163 120.83 1.11 -85.13
C GLN A 163 121.06 0.39 -86.47
N VAL A 164 120.00 -0.15 -87.08
CA VAL A 164 120.01 -0.74 -88.43
C VAL A 164 120.45 0.29 -89.47
N ALA A 165 119.79 1.45 -89.55
CA ALA A 165 120.14 2.48 -90.53
C ALA A 165 121.59 2.97 -90.37
N ASN A 166 122.08 3.11 -89.12
CA ASN A 166 123.46 3.46 -88.84
C ASN A 166 124.44 2.35 -89.24
N ALA A 167 124.09 1.07 -89.05
CA ALA A 167 124.91 -0.07 -89.45
C ALA A 167 124.97 -0.22 -90.98
N GLU A 168 123.85 -0.04 -91.67
CA GLU A 168 123.79 -0.02 -93.15
C GLU A 168 124.65 1.12 -93.72
N GLN A 169 124.59 2.32 -93.12
CA GLN A 169 125.48 3.44 -93.49
C GLN A 169 126.96 3.15 -93.22
N GLN A 170 127.31 2.47 -92.12
CA GLN A 170 128.69 2.09 -91.81
C GLN A 170 129.22 1.02 -92.77
N VAL A 171 128.41 0.01 -93.10
CA VAL A 171 128.78 -1.03 -94.08
C VAL A 171 128.98 -0.41 -95.47
N GLN A 172 128.10 0.51 -95.89
CA GLN A 172 128.27 1.21 -97.16
C GLN A 172 129.50 2.13 -97.17
N ALA A 173 129.78 2.85 -96.09
CA ALA A 173 131.00 3.67 -95.99
C ALA A 173 132.28 2.82 -96.05
N LEU A 174 132.28 1.65 -95.39
CA LEU A 174 133.39 0.70 -95.41
C LEU A 174 133.57 0.02 -96.78
N SER A 175 132.50 -0.26 -97.52
CA SER A 175 132.60 -0.80 -98.88
C SER A 175 133.05 0.25 -99.90
N GLU A 176 132.62 1.51 -99.75
CA GLU A 176 133.15 2.64 -100.53
C GLU A 176 134.65 2.90 -100.24
N GLU A 177 135.08 2.85 -98.97
CA GLU A 177 136.50 2.96 -98.58
C GLU A 177 137.34 1.79 -99.12
N LEU A 178 136.84 0.56 -99.04
CA LEU A 178 137.52 -0.63 -99.55
C LEU A 178 137.69 -0.57 -101.07
N VAL A 179 136.68 -0.10 -101.81
CA VAL A 179 136.74 0.11 -103.27
C VAL A 179 137.74 1.22 -103.67
N ALA A 180 137.94 2.23 -102.82
CA ALA A 180 138.81 3.37 -103.13
C ALA A 180 140.32 3.08 -103.06
N THR A 181 140.75 1.93 -102.52
CA THR A 181 142.18 1.56 -102.41
C THR A 181 142.66 0.72 -103.60
N PRO A 182 143.82 1.02 -104.24
CA PRO A 182 144.12 0.51 -105.59
C PRO A 182 145.00 -0.76 -105.70
N ASP A 183 145.44 -1.39 -104.61
CA ASP A 183 146.31 -2.58 -104.71
C ASP A 183 145.50 -3.86 -104.97
N GLU A 184 145.77 -4.51 -106.11
CA GLU A 184 145.16 -5.78 -106.53
C GLU A 184 145.98 -6.99 -106.00
N THR A 185 145.38 -7.79 -105.12
CA THR A 185 145.95 -9.09 -104.70
C THR A 185 144.86 -10.17 -104.69
N PRO A 186 145.16 -11.44 -105.00
CA PRO A 186 144.12 -12.48 -105.16
C PRO A 186 143.35 -12.80 -103.86
N ASN A 187 143.90 -12.48 -102.69
CA ASN A 187 143.20 -12.62 -101.41
C ASN A 187 142.13 -11.54 -101.21
N ARG A 188 142.23 -10.39 -101.91
CA ARG A 188 141.28 -9.28 -101.82
C ARG A 188 139.91 -9.69 -102.35
N HIS A 189 139.83 -10.28 -103.54
CA HIS A 189 138.55 -10.71 -104.12
C HIS A 189 137.84 -11.77 -103.27
N GLN A 190 138.59 -12.69 -102.65
CA GLN A 190 138.02 -13.65 -101.69
C GLN A 190 137.47 -12.96 -100.45
N PHE A 191 138.13 -11.90 -99.97
CA PHE A 191 137.65 -11.09 -98.85
C PHE A 191 136.43 -10.21 -99.24
N GLU A 192 136.40 -9.68 -100.47
CA GLU A 192 135.26 -8.93 -101.03
C GLU A 192 134.04 -9.85 -101.24
N GLU A 193 134.22 -11.09 -101.71
CA GLU A 193 133.18 -12.12 -101.78
C GLU A 193 132.64 -12.48 -100.38
N ILE A 194 133.53 -12.71 -99.40
CA ILE A 194 133.14 -12.99 -98.02
C ILE A 194 132.42 -11.80 -97.38
N LEU A 195 132.89 -10.57 -97.57
CA LEU A 195 132.23 -9.36 -97.06
C LEU A 195 130.87 -9.16 -97.69
N ARG A 196 130.73 -9.33 -99.01
CA ARG A 196 129.45 -9.21 -99.71
C ARG A 196 128.45 -10.27 -99.24
N VAL A 197 128.89 -11.51 -99.03
CA VAL A 197 128.05 -12.57 -98.46
C VAL A 197 127.69 -12.27 -97.00
N ALA A 198 128.60 -11.71 -96.21
CA ALA A 198 128.33 -11.30 -94.83
C ALA A 198 127.38 -10.10 -94.75
N GLU A 199 127.49 -9.13 -95.66
CA GLU A 199 126.59 -7.99 -95.84
C GLU A 199 125.18 -8.48 -96.24
N GLU A 200 125.07 -9.35 -97.24
CA GLU A 200 123.79 -9.91 -97.67
C GLU A 200 123.13 -10.73 -96.54
N GLN A 201 123.90 -11.54 -95.81
CA GLN A 201 123.43 -12.27 -94.63
C GLN A 201 123.02 -11.33 -93.49
N ALA A 202 123.82 -10.31 -93.16
CA ALA A 202 123.51 -9.32 -92.13
C ALA A 202 122.25 -8.53 -92.49
N SER A 203 122.11 -8.09 -93.74
CA SER A 203 120.95 -7.37 -94.26
C SER A 203 119.69 -8.26 -94.28
N VAL A 204 119.82 -9.57 -94.52
CA VAL A 204 118.72 -10.55 -94.36
C VAL A 204 118.36 -10.74 -92.88
N LEU A 205 119.33 -10.88 -91.98
CA LEU A 205 119.09 -11.00 -90.54
C LEU A 205 118.42 -9.73 -89.97
N ILE A 206 118.86 -8.55 -90.40
CA ILE A 206 118.28 -7.24 -90.09
C ILE A 206 116.83 -7.14 -90.56
N ARG A 207 116.54 -7.47 -91.82
CA ARG A 207 115.17 -7.50 -92.34
C ARG A 207 114.30 -8.48 -91.56
N ASN A 208 114.83 -9.67 -91.23
CA ASN A 208 114.11 -10.66 -90.44
C ASN A 208 113.83 -10.15 -89.00
N ALA A 209 114.81 -9.52 -88.34
CA ALA A 209 114.65 -8.94 -87.01
C ALA A 209 113.62 -7.79 -86.98
N SER A 210 113.64 -6.89 -87.97
CA SER A 210 112.64 -5.82 -88.08
C SER A 210 111.22 -6.39 -88.28
N VAL A 211 111.06 -7.36 -89.19
CA VAL A 211 109.78 -8.06 -89.42
C VAL A 211 109.33 -8.87 -88.19
N GLN A 212 110.25 -9.42 -87.39
CA GLN A 212 109.92 -10.04 -86.11
C GLN A 212 109.44 -9.00 -85.08
N GLY A 213 110.10 -7.85 -84.97
CA GLY A 213 109.68 -6.76 -84.09
C GLY A 213 108.31 -6.19 -84.45
N ASP A 214 108.04 -5.95 -85.74
CA ASP A 214 106.72 -5.50 -86.21
C ASP A 214 105.63 -6.56 -85.93
N ARG A 215 105.93 -7.85 -86.12
CA ARG A 215 105.02 -8.96 -85.75
C ARG A 215 104.77 -9.06 -84.25
N LEU A 216 105.78 -8.81 -83.41
CA LEU A 216 105.62 -8.80 -81.95
C LEU A 216 104.75 -7.62 -81.49
N LEU A 217 104.90 -6.43 -82.10
CA LEU A 217 104.01 -5.30 -81.87
C LEU A 217 102.58 -5.56 -82.36
N GLU A 218 102.40 -6.17 -83.52
CA GLU A 218 101.08 -6.53 -84.04
C GLU A 218 100.40 -7.60 -83.17
N ALA A 219 101.15 -8.63 -82.72
CA ALA A 219 100.68 -9.63 -81.77
C ALA A 219 100.29 -9.02 -80.41
N ALA A 220 101.11 -8.12 -79.84
CA ALA A 220 100.79 -7.43 -78.59
C ALA A 220 99.55 -6.53 -78.73
N ARG A 221 99.40 -5.83 -79.86
CA ARG A 221 98.19 -5.03 -80.15
C ARG A 221 96.94 -5.90 -80.31
N ALA A 222 97.06 -7.07 -80.94
CA ALA A 222 95.98 -8.04 -81.07
C ALA A 222 95.60 -8.68 -79.73
N GLU A 223 96.58 -9.03 -78.89
CA GLU A 223 96.33 -9.53 -77.53
C GLU A 223 95.61 -8.47 -76.68
N ASN A 224 96.07 -7.22 -76.73
CA ASN A 224 95.42 -6.10 -76.04
C ASN A 224 93.98 -5.85 -76.54
N ALA A 225 93.70 -6.06 -77.83
CA ALA A 225 92.33 -6.01 -78.35
C ALA A 225 91.46 -7.17 -77.83
N ASN A 226 92.00 -8.38 -77.76
CA ASN A 226 91.32 -9.55 -77.21
C ASN A 226 91.04 -9.39 -75.71
N ARG A 227 92.04 -8.95 -74.91
CA ARG A 227 91.90 -8.62 -73.48
C ARG A 227 90.80 -7.59 -73.23
N ARG A 228 90.76 -6.52 -74.04
CA ARG A 228 89.70 -5.49 -73.96
C ARG A 228 88.32 -6.03 -74.28
N THR A 229 88.20 -6.89 -75.30
CA THR A 229 86.93 -7.52 -75.68
C THR A 229 86.42 -8.47 -74.60
N ALA A 230 87.32 -9.28 -74.02
CA ALA A 230 87.00 -10.16 -72.90
C ALA A 230 86.52 -9.38 -71.66
N ALA A 231 87.25 -8.32 -71.27
CA ALA A 231 86.88 -7.48 -70.13
C ALA A 231 85.55 -6.70 -70.32
N VAL A 232 85.17 -6.38 -71.57
CA VAL A 232 83.84 -5.82 -71.87
C VAL A 232 82.76 -6.89 -71.72
N ALA A 233 82.96 -8.08 -72.29
CA ALA A 233 81.99 -9.18 -72.17
C ALA A 233 81.79 -9.65 -70.71
N GLU A 234 82.85 -9.64 -69.89
CA GLU A 234 82.80 -9.92 -68.45
C GLU A 234 82.01 -8.85 -67.68
N ALA A 235 82.25 -7.57 -67.95
CA ALA A 235 81.50 -6.48 -67.35
C ALA A 235 80.01 -6.50 -67.77
N GLU A 236 79.71 -6.82 -69.03
CA GLU A 236 78.34 -7.01 -69.52
C GLU A 236 77.65 -8.21 -68.87
N ALA A 237 78.35 -9.32 -68.67
CA ALA A 237 77.82 -10.50 -67.99
C ALA A 237 77.50 -10.22 -66.51
N ILE A 238 78.34 -9.46 -65.81
CA ILE A 238 78.12 -9.10 -64.40
C ILE A 238 76.99 -8.08 -64.26
N LEU A 239 76.87 -7.11 -65.17
CA LEU A 239 75.71 -6.21 -65.23
C LEU A 239 74.41 -6.98 -65.51
N ALA A 240 74.43 -7.96 -66.42
CA ALA A 240 73.29 -8.82 -66.69
C ALA A 240 72.89 -9.68 -65.48
N HIS A 241 73.86 -10.23 -64.74
CA HIS A 241 73.62 -11.00 -63.52
C HIS A 241 73.03 -10.11 -62.41
N ALA A 242 73.64 -8.95 -62.11
CA ALA A 242 73.10 -8.01 -61.12
C ALA A 242 71.69 -7.50 -61.49
N HIS A 243 71.41 -7.28 -62.77
CA HIS A 243 70.05 -6.96 -63.24
C HIS A 243 69.07 -8.13 -63.11
N HIS A 244 69.51 -9.38 -63.28
CA HIS A 244 68.65 -10.55 -63.05
C HIS A 244 68.35 -10.73 -61.56
N ASP A 245 69.36 -10.65 -60.70
CA ASP A 245 69.24 -10.87 -59.26
C ASP A 245 68.39 -9.79 -58.59
N SER A 246 68.59 -8.51 -58.95
CA SER A 246 67.75 -7.40 -58.48
C SER A 246 66.30 -7.48 -59.00
N GLN A 247 66.07 -8.00 -60.22
CA GLN A 247 64.72 -8.30 -60.71
C GLN A 247 64.09 -9.47 -59.94
N GLN A 248 64.85 -10.54 -59.65
CA GLN A 248 64.36 -11.69 -58.89
C GLN A 248 64.04 -11.30 -57.44
N ALA A 249 64.85 -10.44 -56.81
CA ALA A 249 64.59 -9.91 -55.47
C ALA A 249 63.34 -9.02 -55.43
N ARG A 250 63.14 -8.13 -56.42
CA ARG A 250 61.91 -7.34 -56.55
C ARG A 250 60.68 -8.21 -56.75
N LEU A 251 60.74 -9.19 -57.65
CA LEU A 251 59.64 -10.13 -57.86
C LEU A 251 59.29 -10.92 -56.60
N LYS A 252 60.29 -11.32 -55.78
CA LYS A 252 60.04 -11.91 -54.45
C LYS A 252 59.32 -10.94 -53.53
N ILE A 253 59.82 -9.71 -53.38
CA ILE A 253 59.18 -8.66 -52.55
C ILE A 253 57.74 -8.41 -52.99
N ASP A 254 57.48 -8.28 -54.29
CA ASP A 254 56.14 -8.08 -54.85
C ASP A 254 55.22 -9.29 -54.55
N THR A 255 55.73 -10.54 -54.65
CA THR A 255 54.94 -11.74 -54.32
C THR A 255 54.65 -11.89 -52.83
N GLU A 256 55.63 -11.65 -51.94
CA GLU A 256 55.41 -11.75 -50.49
C GLU A 256 54.53 -10.60 -50.00
N LEU A 257 54.71 -9.38 -50.52
CA LEU A 257 53.80 -8.25 -50.25
C LEU A 257 52.37 -8.57 -50.66
N THR A 258 52.17 -9.18 -51.83
CA THR A 258 50.83 -9.63 -52.29
C THR A 258 50.29 -10.76 -51.41
N ALA A 259 51.15 -11.68 -50.94
CA ALA A 259 50.75 -12.77 -50.05
C ALA A 259 50.34 -12.28 -48.66
N HIS A 260 51.14 -11.40 -48.03
CA HIS A 260 50.81 -10.77 -46.76
C HIS A 260 49.56 -9.90 -46.84
N GLN A 261 49.36 -9.14 -47.93
CA GLN A 261 48.11 -8.42 -48.18
C GLN A 261 46.91 -9.38 -48.24
N ALA A 262 47.00 -10.47 -49.01
CA ALA A 262 45.93 -11.45 -49.11
C ALA A 262 45.66 -12.20 -47.78
N THR A 263 46.67 -12.36 -46.91
CA THR A 263 46.49 -12.90 -45.55
C THR A 263 45.78 -11.91 -44.65
N LEU A 264 46.24 -10.65 -44.59
CA LEU A 264 45.60 -9.57 -43.83
C LEU A 264 44.14 -9.34 -44.27
N GLU A 265 43.84 -9.39 -45.57
CA GLU A 265 42.47 -9.30 -46.09
C GLU A 265 41.58 -10.46 -45.61
N ARG A 266 42.10 -11.70 -45.59
CA ARG A 266 41.36 -12.87 -45.09
C ARG A 266 41.12 -12.80 -43.59
N GLU A 267 42.12 -12.40 -42.82
CA GLU A 267 42.05 -12.27 -41.36
C GLU A 267 41.11 -11.14 -40.96
N ALA A 268 41.21 -9.98 -41.62
CA ALA A 268 40.27 -8.87 -41.45
C ALA A 268 38.83 -9.28 -41.83
N ALA A 269 38.63 -10.03 -42.92
CA ALA A 269 37.30 -10.52 -43.31
C ALA A 269 36.72 -11.53 -42.31
N HIS A 270 37.51 -12.52 -41.87
CA HIS A 270 37.11 -13.52 -40.87
C HIS A 270 36.82 -12.89 -39.50
N ALA A 271 37.62 -11.90 -39.08
CA ALA A 271 37.36 -11.17 -37.85
C ALA A 271 36.16 -10.21 -37.96
N ALA A 272 35.91 -9.62 -39.14
CA ALA A 272 34.70 -8.86 -39.42
C ALA A 272 33.45 -9.75 -39.41
N GLU A 273 33.54 -10.99 -39.91
CA GLU A 273 32.46 -11.98 -39.82
C GLU A 273 32.16 -12.36 -38.36
N LYS A 274 33.19 -12.61 -37.54
CA LYS A 274 33.01 -12.85 -36.09
C LYS A 274 32.35 -11.68 -35.37
N VAL A 275 32.79 -10.45 -35.62
CA VAL A 275 32.16 -9.24 -35.04
C VAL A 275 30.71 -9.12 -35.52
N ALA A 276 30.44 -9.31 -36.81
CA ALA A 276 29.08 -9.27 -37.35
C ALA A 276 28.18 -10.40 -36.81
N GLN A 277 28.74 -11.57 -36.45
CA GLN A 277 28.00 -12.62 -35.74
C GLN A 277 27.69 -12.19 -34.31
N ALA A 278 28.68 -11.74 -33.53
CA ALA A 278 28.49 -11.28 -32.16
C ALA A 278 27.47 -10.12 -32.06
N GLU A 279 27.50 -9.17 -33.02
CA GLU A 279 26.52 -8.08 -33.11
C GLU A 279 25.10 -8.58 -33.44
N ARG A 280 24.93 -9.61 -34.29
CA ARG A 280 23.63 -10.26 -34.54
C ARG A 280 23.11 -10.98 -33.31
N GLU A 281 23.96 -11.68 -32.57
CA GLU A 281 23.58 -12.39 -31.33
C GLU A 281 23.23 -11.39 -30.22
N ALA A 282 24.02 -10.33 -30.05
CA ALA A 282 23.76 -9.27 -29.08
C ALA A 282 22.51 -8.42 -29.42
N THR A 283 22.16 -8.24 -30.71
CA THR A 283 20.89 -7.59 -31.10
C THR A 283 19.70 -8.53 -30.97
N ALA A 284 19.84 -9.82 -31.30
CA ALA A 284 18.80 -10.82 -31.07
C ALA A 284 18.42 -10.91 -29.58
N ILE A 285 19.41 -11.08 -28.70
CA ILE A 285 19.23 -11.20 -27.25
C ILE A 285 18.66 -9.91 -26.64
N ARG A 286 19.09 -8.72 -27.07
CA ARG A 286 18.45 -7.45 -26.68
C ARG A 286 16.98 -7.41 -27.09
N SER A 287 16.66 -7.77 -28.34
CA SER A 287 15.27 -7.80 -28.81
C SER A 287 14.40 -8.82 -28.07
N GLU A 288 14.98 -9.92 -27.60
CA GLU A 288 14.29 -10.94 -26.80
C GLU A 288 14.04 -10.44 -25.37
N ALA A 289 15.06 -9.84 -24.74
CA ALA A 289 14.93 -9.21 -23.42
C ALA A 289 13.92 -8.05 -23.41
N GLU A 290 13.90 -7.22 -24.45
CA GLU A 290 12.91 -6.14 -24.62
C GLU A 290 11.48 -6.68 -24.78
N LYS A 291 11.28 -7.74 -25.57
CA LYS A 291 9.99 -8.43 -25.71
C LYS A 291 9.55 -9.06 -24.38
N GLY A 292 10.45 -9.72 -23.66
CA GLY A 292 10.19 -10.28 -22.34
C GLY A 292 9.80 -9.21 -21.32
N ALA A 293 10.53 -8.09 -21.28
CA ALA A 293 10.21 -6.96 -20.42
C ALA A 293 8.89 -6.26 -20.81
N ALA A 294 8.56 -6.20 -22.11
CA ALA A 294 7.25 -5.71 -22.58
C ALA A 294 6.11 -6.66 -22.18
N ALA A 295 6.30 -7.97 -22.30
CA ALA A 295 5.33 -8.97 -21.86
C ALA A 295 5.09 -8.92 -20.35
N LEU A 296 6.15 -8.86 -19.53
CA LEU A 296 6.05 -8.71 -18.07
C LEU A 296 5.33 -7.40 -17.67
N ARG A 297 5.65 -6.27 -18.33
CA ARG A 297 4.92 -5.01 -18.10
C ARG A 297 3.44 -5.10 -18.49
N SER A 298 3.12 -5.79 -19.59
CA SER A 298 1.72 -6.02 -19.99
C SER A 298 0.99 -7.03 -19.09
N MET A 299 1.69 -7.93 -18.41
CA MET A 299 1.14 -8.87 -17.44
C MET A 299 0.78 -8.12 -16.16
N VAL A 300 1.75 -7.44 -15.54
CA VAL A 300 1.54 -6.61 -14.35
C VAL A 300 0.50 -5.51 -14.56
N ALA A 301 0.43 -4.89 -15.74
CA ALA A 301 -0.61 -3.90 -16.05
C ALA A 301 -2.02 -4.49 -16.15
N ARG A 302 -2.17 -5.78 -16.50
CA ARG A 302 -3.48 -6.46 -16.49
C ARG A 302 -3.85 -6.95 -15.10
N GLU A 303 -2.87 -7.46 -14.35
CA GLU A 303 -3.03 -7.85 -12.94
C GLU A 303 -3.47 -6.65 -12.11
N THR A 304 -2.73 -5.53 -12.16
CA THR A 304 -3.10 -4.31 -11.41
C THR A 304 -4.43 -3.68 -11.81
N GLU A 305 -4.86 -3.78 -13.08
CA GLU A 305 -6.20 -3.33 -13.50
C GLU A 305 -7.30 -4.30 -13.05
N ARG A 306 -7.01 -5.62 -13.01
CA ARG A 306 -7.90 -6.63 -12.44
C ARG A 306 -8.09 -6.40 -10.94
N ASP A 307 -7.00 -6.34 -10.18
CA ASP A 307 -6.99 -6.08 -8.74
C ASP A 307 -7.75 -4.77 -8.42
N ARG A 308 -7.57 -3.74 -9.25
CA ARG A 308 -8.31 -2.48 -9.16
C ARG A 308 -9.82 -2.71 -9.38
N SER A 309 -10.21 -3.43 -10.42
CA SER A 309 -11.62 -3.68 -10.72
C SER A 309 -12.33 -4.47 -9.62
N GLU A 310 -11.67 -5.51 -9.08
CA GLU A 310 -12.17 -6.31 -7.95
C GLU A 310 -12.29 -5.46 -6.67
N ALA A 311 -11.31 -4.60 -6.37
CA ALA A 311 -11.37 -3.66 -5.26
C ALA A 311 -12.48 -2.61 -5.43
N GLU A 312 -12.69 -2.08 -6.64
CA GLU A 312 -13.81 -1.17 -6.90
C GLU A 312 -15.17 -1.88 -6.76
N GLU A 313 -15.27 -3.17 -7.08
CA GLU A 313 -16.49 -3.97 -6.94
C GLU A 313 -16.79 -4.34 -5.50
N ALA A 314 -15.78 -4.73 -4.72
CA ALA A 314 -15.90 -4.88 -3.27
C ALA A 314 -16.37 -3.57 -2.59
N VAL A 315 -15.86 -2.41 -3.03
CA VAL A 315 -16.31 -1.09 -2.53
C VAL A 315 -17.75 -0.77 -2.96
N ARG A 316 -18.21 -1.19 -4.15
CA ARG A 316 -19.62 -1.07 -4.56
C ARG A 316 -20.51 -1.96 -3.69
N GLU A 317 -20.12 -3.21 -3.47
CA GLU A 317 -20.86 -4.18 -2.64
C GLU A 317 -20.99 -3.73 -1.18
N LEU A 318 -19.89 -3.26 -0.57
CA LEU A 318 -19.90 -2.69 0.78
C LEU A 318 -20.80 -1.46 0.92
N ARG A 319 -20.91 -0.62 -0.13
CA ARG A 319 -21.85 0.51 -0.15
C ARG A 319 -23.31 0.06 -0.26
N VAL A 320 -23.61 -1.00 -1.02
CA VAL A 320 -24.96 -1.58 -1.07
C VAL A 320 -25.34 -2.13 0.30
N ARG A 321 -24.49 -2.95 0.91
CA ARG A 321 -24.70 -3.46 2.28
C ARG A 321 -24.88 -2.35 3.31
N ALA A 322 -24.12 -1.26 3.22
CA ALA A 322 -24.27 -0.10 4.11
C ALA A 322 -25.66 0.56 3.97
N LEU A 323 -26.16 0.75 2.74
CA LEU A 323 -27.50 1.28 2.50
C LEU A 323 -28.60 0.33 2.98
N GLU A 324 -28.42 -0.99 2.82
CA GLU A 324 -29.33 -2.01 3.37
C GLU A 324 -29.35 -1.99 4.91
N PHE A 325 -28.20 -1.77 5.56
CA PHE A 325 -28.13 -1.58 7.00
C PHE A 325 -28.80 -0.27 7.45
N GLU A 326 -28.59 0.85 6.75
CA GLU A 326 -29.29 2.12 7.01
C GLU A 326 -30.82 2.00 6.84
N GLU A 327 -31.30 1.26 5.83
CA GLU A 327 -32.73 0.97 5.69
C GLU A 327 -33.25 0.07 6.83
N SER A 328 -32.48 -0.95 7.23
CA SER A 328 -32.87 -1.81 8.36
C SER A 328 -32.94 -1.05 9.69
N LEU A 329 -32.05 -0.07 9.88
CA LEU A 329 -31.95 0.76 11.07
C LEU A 329 -33.06 1.81 11.12
N THR A 330 -33.37 2.46 9.99
CA THR A 330 -34.49 3.41 9.90
C THR A 330 -35.84 2.72 10.07
N ARG A 331 -36.07 1.56 9.44
CA ARG A 331 -37.27 0.73 9.70
C ARG A 331 -37.41 0.39 11.19
N ARG A 332 -36.32 -0.06 11.84
CA ARG A 332 -36.33 -0.41 13.27
C ARG A 332 -36.54 0.81 14.19
N GLN A 333 -36.06 2.00 13.78
CA GLN A 333 -36.37 3.25 14.47
C GLN A 333 -37.86 3.62 14.33
N ASP A 334 -38.43 3.52 13.13
CA ASP A 334 -39.85 3.81 12.91
C ASP A 334 -40.78 2.80 13.59
N ASP A 335 -40.41 1.53 13.67
CA ASP A 335 -41.12 0.52 14.46
C ASP A 335 -41.06 0.88 15.96
N ALA A 336 -39.87 1.22 16.49
CA ALA A 336 -39.72 1.63 17.90
C ALA A 336 -40.44 2.96 18.21
N HIS A 337 -40.49 3.91 17.27
CA HIS A 337 -41.28 5.13 17.41
C HIS A 337 -42.80 4.84 17.40
N GLN A 338 -43.26 3.89 16.58
CA GLN A 338 -44.66 3.44 16.59
C GLN A 338 -45.01 2.72 17.90
N GLU A 339 -44.16 1.82 18.40
CA GLU A 339 -44.33 1.20 19.72
C GLU A 339 -44.37 2.24 20.84
N PHE A 340 -43.47 3.23 20.82
CA PHE A 340 -43.48 4.34 21.78
C PHE A 340 -44.76 5.18 21.69
N LEU A 341 -45.26 5.50 20.50
CA LEU A 341 -46.52 6.22 20.32
C LEU A 341 -47.74 5.40 20.80
N VAL A 342 -47.75 4.08 20.57
CA VAL A 342 -48.79 3.18 21.08
C VAL A 342 -48.74 3.10 22.60
N LEU A 343 -47.57 2.94 23.20
CA LEU A 343 -47.40 2.95 24.66
C LEU A 343 -47.76 4.32 25.28
N HIS A 344 -47.39 5.42 24.63
CA HIS A 344 -47.71 6.78 25.07
C HIS A 344 -49.23 7.04 25.01
N THR A 345 -49.90 6.68 23.91
CA THR A 345 -51.36 6.83 23.81
C THR A 345 -52.12 5.90 24.75
N GLN A 346 -51.61 4.70 25.02
CA GLN A 346 -52.14 3.83 26.09
C GLN A 346 -51.96 4.45 27.48
N ALA A 347 -50.79 5.04 27.77
CA ALA A 347 -50.51 5.72 29.03
C ALA A 347 -51.37 6.99 29.22
N VAL A 348 -51.59 7.78 28.16
CA VAL A 348 -52.51 8.92 28.17
C VAL A 348 -53.94 8.44 28.41
N ALA A 349 -54.44 7.45 27.66
CA ALA A 349 -55.79 6.90 27.88
C ALA A 349 -55.97 6.24 29.27
N HIS A 350 -54.89 5.77 29.90
CA HIS A 350 -54.89 5.28 31.28
C HIS A 350 -54.93 6.43 32.29
N ALA A 351 -54.14 7.49 32.07
CA ALA A 351 -54.17 8.70 32.89
C ALA A 351 -55.53 9.42 32.79
N GLU A 352 -56.07 9.59 31.59
CA GLU A 352 -57.42 10.11 31.34
C GLU A 352 -58.47 9.31 32.11
N ARG A 353 -58.44 7.98 32.03
CA ARG A 353 -59.34 7.11 32.81
C ARG A 353 -59.19 7.33 34.31
N ILE A 354 -57.97 7.39 34.84
CA ILE A 354 -57.75 7.69 36.27
C ILE A 354 -58.33 9.05 36.65
N THR A 355 -58.17 10.09 35.80
CA THR A 355 -58.77 11.39 36.06
C THR A 355 -60.29 11.39 35.93
N GLN A 356 -60.87 10.59 35.03
CA GLN A 356 -62.32 10.42 34.93
C GLN A 356 -62.88 9.68 36.15
N ASP A 357 -62.31 8.52 36.51
CA ASP A 357 -62.71 7.73 37.67
C ASP A 357 -62.62 8.56 38.97
N ALA A 358 -61.56 9.38 39.11
CA ALA A 358 -61.41 10.31 40.23
C ALA A 358 -62.46 11.44 40.21
N ASN A 359 -62.75 12.03 39.05
CA ASN A 359 -63.80 13.05 38.91
C ASN A 359 -65.20 12.47 39.17
N GLU A 360 -65.48 11.23 38.75
CA GLU A 360 -66.72 10.51 39.04
C GLU A 360 -66.83 10.15 40.53
N GLN A 361 -65.73 9.76 41.19
CA GLN A 361 -65.68 9.56 42.64
C GLN A 361 -65.94 10.87 43.40
N VAL A 362 -65.35 11.99 42.97
CA VAL A 362 -65.60 13.32 43.52
C VAL A 362 -67.06 13.71 43.33
N ALA A 363 -67.62 13.56 42.12
CA ALA A 363 -69.04 13.84 41.85
C ALA A 363 -69.98 12.98 42.70
N ALA A 364 -69.72 11.67 42.81
CA ALA A 364 -70.49 10.75 43.65
C ALA A 364 -70.41 11.11 45.15
N SER A 365 -69.26 11.63 45.61
CA SER A 365 -69.08 12.13 46.98
C SER A 365 -69.85 13.43 47.24
N LEU A 366 -69.90 14.34 46.26
CA LEU A 366 -70.70 15.57 46.32
C LEU A 366 -72.21 15.24 46.31
N ASP A 367 -72.65 14.33 45.45
CA ASP A 367 -74.02 13.81 45.44
C ASP A 367 -74.37 13.11 46.76
N HIS A 368 -73.43 12.38 47.37
CA HIS A 368 -73.63 11.80 48.70
C HIS A 368 -73.79 12.91 49.74
N ALA A 369 -72.91 13.90 49.77
CA ALA A 369 -72.99 15.04 50.69
C ALA A 369 -74.30 15.83 50.52
N GLN A 370 -74.77 16.08 49.30
CA GLN A 370 -76.07 16.71 49.03
C GLN A 370 -77.26 15.86 49.52
N ARG A 371 -77.21 14.53 49.33
CA ARG A 371 -78.22 13.60 49.86
C ARG A 371 -78.18 13.45 51.38
N VAL A 372 -77.06 13.74 52.03
CA VAL A 372 -76.98 13.86 53.49
C VAL A 372 -77.49 15.23 53.96
N SER A 373 -77.17 16.33 53.27
CA SER A 373 -77.66 17.68 53.56
C SER A 373 -79.18 17.76 53.47
N SER A 374 -79.78 17.31 52.36
CA SER A 374 -81.23 17.31 52.18
C SER A 374 -81.96 16.44 53.22
N LYS A 375 -81.40 15.28 53.58
CA LYS A 375 -81.91 14.48 54.72
C LYS A 375 -81.79 15.22 56.05
N ALA A 376 -80.70 15.93 56.29
CA ALA A 376 -80.52 16.72 57.50
C ALA A 376 -81.51 17.90 57.58
N GLU A 377 -81.75 18.59 56.46
CA GLU A 377 -82.80 19.62 56.32
C GLU A 377 -84.20 19.05 56.54
N ASP A 378 -84.49 17.85 56.05
CA ASP A 378 -85.77 17.16 56.29
C ASP A 378 -85.94 16.72 57.74
N PHE A 379 -84.88 16.21 58.38
CA PHE A 379 -84.88 15.96 59.82
C PHE A 379 -85.06 17.26 60.60
N GLU A 380 -84.42 18.36 60.21
CA GLU A 380 -84.57 19.66 60.88
C GLU A 380 -85.98 20.25 60.67
N ARG A 381 -86.58 20.09 59.49
CA ARG A 381 -88.00 20.42 59.24
C ARG A 381 -88.93 19.57 60.10
N LEU A 382 -88.69 18.26 60.21
CA LEU A 382 -89.45 17.35 61.07
C LEU A 382 -89.33 17.76 62.54
N GLN A 383 -88.12 18.06 63.04
CA GLN A 383 -87.89 18.49 64.42
C GLN A 383 -88.55 19.84 64.73
N ARG A 384 -88.50 20.81 63.82
CA ARG A 384 -89.27 22.07 63.95
C ARG A 384 -90.78 21.82 64.00
N ALA A 385 -91.31 20.94 63.16
CA ALA A 385 -92.74 20.61 63.15
C ALA A 385 -93.18 19.87 64.43
N GLN A 386 -92.37 18.93 64.92
CA GLN A 386 -92.60 18.25 66.21
C GLN A 386 -92.55 19.24 67.38
N ALA A 387 -91.60 20.17 67.40
CA ALA A 387 -91.53 21.22 68.42
C ALA A 387 -92.78 22.14 68.39
N GLN A 388 -93.25 22.54 67.20
CA GLN A 388 -94.48 23.32 67.04
C GLN A 388 -95.73 22.54 67.50
N GLN A 389 -95.80 21.23 67.25
CA GLN A 389 -96.88 20.37 67.73
C GLN A 389 -96.87 20.26 69.27
N ILE A 390 -95.70 20.08 69.88
CA ILE A 390 -95.56 19.99 71.35
C ILE A 390 -95.98 21.31 72.02
N ASP A 391 -95.62 22.47 71.44
CA ASP A 391 -96.08 23.78 71.91
C ASP A 391 -97.59 23.98 71.72
N ALA A 392 -98.17 23.51 70.60
CA ALA A 392 -99.62 23.53 70.38
C ALA A 392 -100.39 22.67 71.42
N ASP A 393 -99.93 21.45 71.69
CA ASP A 393 -100.51 20.56 72.71
C ASP A 393 -100.36 21.14 74.13
N ALA A 394 -99.22 21.75 74.45
CA ALA A 394 -99.01 22.43 75.72
C ALA A 394 -99.99 23.61 75.89
N ARG A 395 -100.21 24.40 74.84
CA ARG A 395 -101.19 25.50 74.83
C ARG A 395 -102.63 25.00 74.95
N LEU A 396 -102.97 23.84 74.39
CA LEU A 396 -104.29 23.21 74.57
C LEU A 396 -104.52 22.78 76.01
N ARG A 397 -103.59 22.00 76.60
CA ARG A 397 -103.68 21.56 78.01
C ARG A 397 -103.74 22.74 78.98
N ALA A 398 -102.99 23.82 78.71
CA ALA A 398 -103.06 25.05 79.49
C ALA A 398 -104.46 25.71 79.44
N ARG A 399 -105.13 25.71 78.27
CA ARG A 399 -106.51 26.20 78.13
C ARG A 399 -107.50 25.31 78.86
N GLU A 400 -107.39 23.98 78.72
CA GLU A 400 -108.25 23.03 79.43
C GLU A 400 -108.17 23.21 80.95
N HIS A 401 -106.97 23.40 81.51
CA HIS A 401 -106.80 23.70 82.94
C HIS A 401 -107.43 25.05 83.35
N LEU A 402 -107.32 26.09 82.52
CA LEU A 402 -107.96 27.39 82.78
C LEU A 402 -109.50 27.31 82.74
N ASP A 403 -110.07 26.56 81.80
CA ASP A 403 -111.52 26.41 81.70
C ASP A 403 -112.08 25.44 82.76
N GLN A 404 -111.34 24.39 83.14
CA GLN A 404 -111.65 23.60 84.34
C GLN A 404 -111.63 24.45 85.63
N ALA A 405 -110.67 25.39 85.75
CA ALA A 405 -110.61 26.33 86.87
C ALA A 405 -111.81 27.30 86.85
N ARG A 406 -112.21 27.82 85.69
CA ARG A 406 -113.43 28.63 85.54
C ARG A 406 -114.69 27.87 85.92
N VAL A 407 -114.87 26.62 85.46
CA VAL A 407 -116.05 25.80 85.80
C VAL A 407 -116.10 25.52 87.30
N LYS A 408 -114.94 25.27 87.96
CA LYS A 408 -114.87 25.16 89.42
C LYS A 408 -115.23 26.48 90.12
N ALA A 409 -114.72 27.62 89.65
CA ALA A 409 -115.02 28.93 90.22
C ALA A 409 -116.52 29.31 90.06
N GLN A 410 -117.10 29.08 88.89
CA GLN A 410 -118.54 29.30 88.64
C GLN A 410 -119.39 28.43 89.57
N LYS A 411 -119.06 27.13 89.70
CA LYS A 411 -119.78 26.21 90.59
C LYS A 411 -119.71 26.61 92.07
N ILE A 412 -118.62 27.28 92.49
CA ILE A 412 -118.52 27.90 93.82
C ILE A 412 -119.40 29.15 93.92
N MET A 413 -119.41 30.02 92.91
CA MET A 413 -120.29 31.20 92.86
C MET A 413 -121.77 30.83 92.89
N ASP A 414 -122.19 29.81 92.12
CA ASP A 414 -123.57 29.33 92.08
C ASP A 414 -124.00 28.75 93.44
N LEU A 415 -123.11 27.98 94.09
CA LEU A 415 -123.35 27.42 95.43
C LEU A 415 -123.48 28.51 96.50
N VAL A 416 -122.58 29.51 96.51
CA VAL A 416 -122.63 30.67 97.42
C VAL A 416 -123.88 31.51 97.16
N THR A 417 -124.25 31.73 95.90
CA THR A 417 -125.46 32.48 95.51
C THR A 417 -126.71 31.75 96.00
N SER A 418 -126.83 30.45 95.72
CA SER A 418 -127.94 29.61 96.19
C SER A 418 -128.06 29.58 97.72
N HIS A 419 -126.93 29.45 98.43
CA HIS A 419 -126.91 29.50 99.89
C HIS A 419 -127.39 30.87 100.41
N SER A 420 -126.90 31.98 99.84
CA SER A 420 -127.32 33.33 100.23
C SER A 420 -128.81 33.60 99.98
N GLN A 421 -129.35 33.13 98.85
CA GLN A 421 -130.79 33.22 98.56
C GLN A 421 -131.63 32.36 99.52
N THR A 422 -131.12 31.19 99.91
CA THR A 422 -131.79 30.30 100.88
C THR A 422 -131.83 30.94 102.26
N VAL A 423 -130.72 31.52 102.73
CA VAL A 423 -130.66 32.23 104.02
C VAL A 423 -131.55 33.48 104.02
N LEU A 424 -131.60 34.23 102.93
CA LEU A 424 -132.54 35.35 102.76
C LEU A 424 -134.00 34.88 102.82
N ARG A 425 -134.33 33.74 102.22
CA ARG A 425 -135.71 33.21 102.19
C ARG A 425 -136.15 32.66 103.54
N ASP A 426 -135.28 31.96 104.26
CA ASP A 426 -135.53 31.50 105.64
C ASP A 426 -135.65 32.68 106.63
N ALA A 427 -134.91 33.77 106.40
CA ALA A 427 -135.10 35.02 107.13
C ALA A 427 -136.45 35.69 106.80
N GLU A 428 -136.83 35.79 105.52
CA GLU A 428 -138.15 36.29 105.11
C GLU A 428 -139.29 35.49 105.74
N ASP A 429 -139.26 34.16 105.62
CA ASP A 429 -140.33 33.30 106.14
C ASP A 429 -140.38 33.33 107.68
N ARG A 430 -139.25 33.49 108.39
CA ARG A 430 -139.28 33.85 109.83
C ARG A 430 -140.03 35.15 110.10
N THR A 431 -139.82 36.21 109.32
CA THR A 431 -140.57 37.48 109.52
C THR A 431 -142.06 37.35 109.22
N ARG A 432 -142.44 36.52 108.24
CA ARG A 432 -143.84 36.20 107.93
C ARG A 432 -144.48 35.39 109.06
N GLN A 433 -143.77 34.40 109.60
CA GLN A 433 -144.24 33.57 110.70
C GLN A 433 -144.42 34.37 112.00
N LEU A 434 -143.49 35.29 112.34
CA LEU A 434 -143.64 36.22 113.46
C LEU A 434 -144.85 37.17 113.29
N ARG A 435 -145.07 37.69 112.08
CA ARG A 435 -146.20 38.57 111.76
C ARG A 435 -147.54 37.82 111.82
N TRP A 436 -147.57 36.55 111.42
CA TRP A 436 -148.73 35.66 111.57
C TRP A 436 -149.00 35.31 113.05
N GLN A 437 -147.96 35.04 113.84
CA GLN A 437 -148.07 34.79 115.28
C GLN A 437 -148.65 35.98 116.07
N GLN A 438 -148.33 37.23 115.70
CA GLN A 438 -148.99 38.41 116.29
C GLN A 438 -150.51 38.45 116.00
N HIS A 439 -150.92 38.06 114.79
CA HIS A 439 -152.34 38.03 114.42
C HIS A 439 -153.09 36.91 115.15
N GLN A 440 -152.47 35.73 115.26
CA GLN A 440 -152.96 34.62 116.09
C GLN A 440 -153.12 35.03 117.55
N LEU A 441 -152.10 35.64 118.18
CA LEU A 441 -152.19 36.13 119.56
C LEU A 441 -153.34 37.13 119.78
N THR A 442 -153.64 37.97 118.79
CA THR A 442 -154.76 38.94 118.88
C THR A 442 -156.11 38.21 118.88
N SER A 443 -156.30 37.22 118.02
CA SER A 443 -157.52 36.40 117.97
C SER A 443 -157.68 35.51 119.23
N PHE A 444 -156.58 34.89 119.66
CA PHE A 444 -156.57 33.98 120.81
C PHE A 444 -156.85 34.71 122.13
N MET A 445 -156.48 35.99 122.25
CA MET A 445 -156.84 36.83 123.41
C MET A 445 -158.34 37.17 123.51
N SER A 446 -159.10 37.10 122.41
CA SER A 446 -160.58 37.13 122.47
C SER A 446 -161.18 35.77 122.83
N GLU A 447 -160.62 34.68 122.31
CA GLU A 447 -161.17 33.33 122.45
C GLU A 447 -160.89 32.70 123.83
N VAL A 448 -159.66 32.84 124.33
CA VAL A 448 -159.24 32.34 125.66
C VAL A 448 -159.86 33.13 126.82
N LYS A 449 -160.47 34.30 126.56
CA LYS A 449 -161.18 35.05 127.61
C LYS A 449 -162.50 34.38 128.01
N GLU A 450 -163.16 33.62 127.12
CA GLU A 450 -164.45 33.01 127.47
C GLU A 450 -164.33 31.63 128.12
N LEU A 451 -163.26 30.86 127.88
CA LEU A 451 -163.07 29.57 128.56
C LEU A 451 -161.63 29.25 129.03
N ILE A 452 -161.30 29.79 130.21
CA ILE A 452 -160.82 29.04 131.38
C ILE A 452 -159.99 27.75 131.09
N ARG A 453 -158.65 27.91 131.09
CA ARG A 453 -157.62 27.00 131.70
C ARG A 453 -157.46 25.54 131.18
N PRO A 454 -156.32 24.85 131.48
CA PRO A 454 -154.92 25.32 131.58
C PRO A 454 -153.84 24.30 131.11
N GLU A 455 -152.54 24.66 131.26
CA GLU A 455 -151.31 23.83 131.36
C GLU A 455 -150.90 22.80 130.26
N GLY A 456 -149.58 22.71 129.97
CA GLY A 456 -148.97 21.61 129.18
C GLY A 456 -147.56 21.89 128.56
N PRO A 457 -146.46 21.16 128.89
CA PRO A 457 -145.07 21.60 128.51
C PRO A 457 -144.04 20.57 127.94
N LEU A 458 -142.99 21.10 127.25
CA LEU A 458 -141.55 20.66 127.13
C LEU A 458 -141.06 19.48 126.21
N SER A 459 -139.72 19.46 125.97
CA SER A 459 -138.79 18.42 125.39
C SER A 459 -138.60 18.28 123.85
N ALA A 460 -137.50 17.75 123.24
CA ALA A 460 -136.06 17.55 123.62
C ALA A 460 -135.09 17.06 122.46
N VAL A 461 -133.80 17.48 122.49
CA VAL A 461 -132.45 16.83 122.26
C VAL A 461 -132.17 15.58 121.34
N HIS A 462 -131.08 15.56 120.51
CA HIS A 462 -129.97 14.52 120.41
C HIS A 462 -128.85 14.71 119.29
N PRO A 463 -127.62 14.07 119.34
CA PRO A 463 -126.46 14.23 118.39
C PRO A 463 -125.62 12.94 117.96
N ALA A 464 -124.37 13.09 117.40
CA ALA A 464 -123.22 12.11 117.16
C ALA A 464 -123.05 11.43 115.73
N ALA A 465 -121.91 10.87 115.20
CA ALA A 465 -120.41 10.88 115.37
C ALA A 465 -119.65 10.06 114.21
N ARG A 466 -118.30 9.76 114.31
CA ARG A 466 -117.38 8.80 113.54
C ARG A 466 -116.58 9.24 112.26
N GLU A 467 -115.45 8.63 111.79
CA GLU A 467 -114.24 7.90 112.36
C GLU A 467 -113.05 7.70 111.31
N GLN A 468 -112.09 6.75 111.51
CA GLN A 468 -110.67 6.61 110.95
C GLN A 468 -110.51 5.90 109.54
N THR A 469 -109.36 5.54 108.88
CA THR A 469 -107.91 5.11 109.14
C THR A 469 -106.93 5.54 107.96
N THR A 470 -105.57 5.55 107.87
CA THR A 470 -104.27 4.74 108.07
C THR A 470 -103.57 4.11 106.81
N ASP A 471 -102.22 4.02 106.85
CA ASP A 471 -101.24 3.14 106.11
C ASP A 471 -100.95 3.29 104.58
N ALA A 472 -99.98 2.60 103.93
CA ALA A 472 -98.51 2.37 104.14
C ALA A 472 -97.89 1.54 102.95
N ASP A 473 -96.53 1.47 102.82
CA ASP A 473 -95.71 0.51 102.00
C ASP A 473 -95.91 0.46 100.43
N ALA A 474 -95.09 -0.19 99.58
CA ALA A 474 -93.60 -0.39 99.50
C ALA A 474 -93.19 -0.83 98.03
N PRO A 475 -92.10 -1.59 97.68
CA PRO A 475 -91.21 -1.18 96.56
C PRO A 475 -90.76 -2.32 95.59
N SER A 476 -89.52 -2.21 95.04
CA SER A 476 -88.68 -3.30 94.49
C SER A 476 -88.94 -3.75 93.02
N THR A 477 -88.01 -4.35 92.24
CA THR A 477 -86.52 -4.43 92.28
C THR A 477 -85.99 -4.99 90.95
N GLY A 478 -84.75 -4.62 90.59
CA GLY A 478 -83.84 -5.45 89.77
C GLY A 478 -84.11 -5.55 88.26
N ASP A 479 -83.24 -6.17 87.47
CA ASP A 479 -81.86 -6.57 87.79
C ASP A 479 -81.00 -6.73 86.51
N VAL A 480 -79.69 -6.45 86.63
CA VAL A 480 -78.50 -7.25 86.19
C VAL A 480 -78.67 -8.11 84.90
N THR A 481 -77.78 -8.09 83.89
CA THR A 481 -76.39 -8.60 83.90
C THR A 481 -75.62 -8.26 82.58
N ILE A 482 -74.29 -8.00 82.65
CA ILE A 482 -73.14 -8.65 81.92
C ILE A 482 -73.21 -8.86 80.37
N GLU A 483 -72.16 -8.67 79.54
CA GLU A 483 -70.74 -8.25 79.70
C GLU A 483 -70.14 -7.64 78.38
N PRO A 484 -68.87 -7.13 78.37
CA PRO A 484 -68.24 -6.43 77.24
C PRO A 484 -67.05 -7.19 76.58
N GLY A 485 -66.30 -6.47 75.72
CA GLY A 485 -65.02 -6.82 75.10
C GLY A 485 -64.80 -5.91 73.88
N VAL A 486 -64.00 -4.84 73.86
CA VAL A 486 -62.61 -4.59 74.31
C VAL A 486 -61.57 -5.31 73.45
N GLU A 487 -60.96 -4.60 72.49
CA GLU A 487 -59.49 -4.40 72.38
C GLU A 487 -59.09 -3.38 71.28
N ALA A 488 -57.85 -2.89 71.37
CA ALA A 488 -57.09 -1.98 70.50
C ALA A 488 -55.57 -2.20 70.85
N PRO A 489 -54.53 -1.45 70.38
CA PRO A 489 -54.43 -0.32 69.45
C PRO A 489 -53.22 -0.46 68.44
N ALA A 490 -52.41 0.61 68.23
CA ALA A 490 -51.18 0.77 67.39
C ALA A 490 -51.44 1.05 65.88
N ALA A 491 -50.84 2.04 65.18
CA ALA A 491 -49.45 2.58 65.07
C ALA A 491 -48.54 1.66 64.22
N GLU A 492 -47.58 2.08 63.38
CA GLU A 492 -46.82 3.34 63.14
C GLU A 492 -46.64 3.58 61.60
N ALA A 493 -46.13 4.68 60.98
CA ALA A 493 -45.82 6.09 61.30
C ALA A 493 -44.45 6.63 60.72
N ALA A 494 -44.21 6.49 59.41
CA ALA A 494 -43.11 7.15 58.65
C ALA A 494 -43.65 7.66 57.28
N ALA A 495 -43.31 8.82 56.69
CA ALA A 495 -42.14 9.71 56.70
C ALA A 495 -41.08 9.38 55.63
N ASP A 496 -40.63 10.42 54.93
CA ASP A 496 -39.78 10.39 53.73
C ASP A 496 -38.31 10.03 54.02
N ASP A 497 -37.59 9.54 53.01
CA ASP A 497 -36.19 9.92 52.79
C ASP A 497 -35.86 9.90 51.27
N ASP A 498 -34.80 10.61 50.88
CA ASP A 498 -34.63 11.15 49.53
C ASP A 498 -33.74 10.30 48.58
N VAL A 499 -33.76 10.62 47.28
CA VAL A 499 -32.92 9.98 46.26
C VAL A 499 -31.62 10.79 46.07
N SER A 500 -30.57 10.42 46.78
CA SER A 500 -29.23 11.02 46.60
C SER A 500 -28.55 10.51 45.32
N ALA A 501 -28.48 11.35 44.29
CA ALA A 501 -27.74 11.09 43.07
C ALA A 501 -26.37 11.79 43.09
N ASP A 502 -25.30 11.06 43.46
CA ASP A 502 -23.90 11.57 43.43
C ASP A 502 -22.84 10.49 43.04
N ASP A 503 -23.23 9.21 42.87
CA ASP A 503 -22.29 8.07 42.67
C ASP A 503 -22.09 7.67 41.18
N VAL A 504 -21.93 8.63 40.26
CA VAL A 504 -21.76 8.34 38.81
C VAL A 504 -20.50 8.94 38.18
N ASP A 505 -20.02 10.10 38.66
CA ASP A 505 -18.87 10.80 38.05
C ASP A 505 -17.49 10.18 38.40
N ALA A 506 -17.44 9.14 39.24
CA ALA A 506 -16.19 8.48 39.66
C ALA A 506 -15.62 7.48 38.64
N GLU A 507 -16.45 6.68 37.96
CA GLU A 507 -15.96 5.66 37.01
C GLU A 507 -15.51 6.25 35.67
N LEU A 508 -16.13 7.36 35.23
CA LEU A 508 -15.85 7.93 33.91
C LEU A 508 -14.41 8.49 33.79
N ALA A 509 -13.84 9.00 34.89
CA ALA A 509 -12.49 9.54 34.93
C ALA A 509 -11.42 8.46 34.69
N GLN A 510 -11.63 7.24 35.21
CA GLN A 510 -10.60 6.19 35.24
C GLN A 510 -10.38 5.52 33.88
N LEU A 511 -11.36 5.57 32.97
CA LEU A 511 -11.29 5.01 31.61
C LEU A 511 -10.62 5.95 30.59
N VAL A 512 -10.62 7.26 30.85
CA VAL A 512 -9.98 8.26 29.96
C VAL A 512 -8.46 8.22 30.10
N GLU A 513 -7.94 8.12 31.33
CA GLU A 513 -6.49 8.13 31.58
C GLU A 513 -5.79 6.84 31.10
N GLN A 514 -6.48 5.69 31.13
CA GLN A 514 -5.95 4.45 30.55
C GLN A 514 -5.79 4.53 29.02
N ASN A 515 -6.76 5.10 28.29
CA ASN A 515 -6.64 5.28 26.84
C ASN A 515 -5.50 6.22 26.43
N ALA A 516 -5.30 7.32 27.17
CA ALA A 516 -4.19 8.25 26.92
C ALA A 516 -2.81 7.58 27.09
N SER A 517 -2.67 6.62 28.00
CA SER A 517 -1.42 5.89 28.22
C SER A 517 -1.07 4.89 27.10
N ALA A 518 -2.07 4.35 26.38
CA ALA A 518 -1.85 3.41 25.29
C ALA A 518 -1.33 4.09 24.02
N GLN A 519 -1.94 5.22 23.62
CA GLN A 519 -1.64 5.88 22.33
C GLN A 519 -0.24 6.50 22.27
N ASN A 520 0.36 6.89 23.41
CA ASN A 520 1.74 7.39 23.42
C ASN A 520 2.79 6.28 23.27
N ALA A 521 2.47 5.02 23.61
CA ALA A 521 3.44 3.92 23.60
C ALA A 521 3.75 3.41 22.18
N GLU A 522 2.77 3.46 21.26
CA GLU A 522 3.00 3.04 19.87
C GLU A 522 3.85 4.08 19.11
N VAL A 523 3.63 5.38 19.35
CA VAL A 523 4.30 6.48 18.64
C VAL A 523 5.82 6.56 18.92
N GLU A 524 6.27 6.20 20.12
CA GLU A 524 7.73 6.12 20.41
C GLU A 524 8.38 4.90 19.74
N SER A 525 7.62 3.84 19.45
CA SER A 525 8.17 2.59 18.89
C SER A 525 8.53 2.67 17.39
N GLU A 526 7.84 3.51 16.61
CA GLU A 526 8.15 3.71 15.18
C GLU A 526 9.35 4.69 14.96
N ALA A 527 9.77 5.42 15.99
CA ALA A 527 10.82 6.44 15.88
C ALA A 527 12.25 5.87 15.89
N GLU A 528 12.53 4.78 16.61
CA GLU A 528 13.89 4.22 16.73
C GLU A 528 14.33 3.32 15.56
N ALA A 529 13.41 2.89 14.70
CA ALA A 529 13.71 1.97 13.59
C ALA A 529 14.37 2.63 12.35
N GLY A 530 14.50 3.96 12.33
CA GLY A 530 14.81 4.73 11.11
C GLY A 530 16.24 5.20 10.89
N GLY A 531 17.20 4.90 11.78
CA GLY A 531 18.47 5.66 11.83
C GLY A 531 19.75 4.94 12.26
N ASP A 532 20.22 3.97 11.46
CA ASP A 532 21.65 3.60 11.42
C ASP A 532 22.08 3.09 10.03
N ARG A 533 23.39 3.18 9.75
CA ARG A 533 24.14 2.73 8.55
C ARG A 533 24.31 3.74 7.42
N THR A 534 25.11 4.76 7.72
CA THR A 534 26.04 5.37 6.76
C THR A 534 27.49 5.14 7.21
N GLU A 535 28.41 5.14 6.25
CA GLU A 535 29.87 5.18 6.42
C GLU A 535 30.57 4.01 7.15
N ALA A 536 31.17 3.13 6.34
CA ALA A 536 32.35 2.35 6.70
C ALA A 536 33.27 2.23 5.48
N ASP A 537 34.21 3.16 5.36
CA ASP A 537 35.35 3.10 4.43
C ASP A 537 36.46 2.18 5.00
N GLY A 538 37.36 1.67 4.16
CA GLY A 538 38.55 0.95 4.64
C GLY A 538 39.02 -0.22 3.79
N ALA A 539 40.02 0.07 2.96
CA ALA A 539 40.96 -0.83 2.27
C ALA A 539 41.18 -2.26 2.85
N GLY A 540 41.28 -3.23 1.92
CA GLY A 540 41.94 -4.52 2.13
C GLY A 540 42.57 -4.99 0.81
N ALA A 541 43.89 -5.21 0.80
CA ALA A 541 44.65 -5.62 -0.39
C ALA A 541 45.70 -6.68 -0.03
N GLU A 542 45.45 -7.90 -0.50
CA GLU A 542 46.31 -9.09 -0.55
C GLU A 542 45.88 -9.80 -1.86
N ASP A 543 46.71 -10.09 -2.86
CA ASP A 543 48.06 -10.67 -2.91
C ASP A 543 48.10 -12.19 -2.69
N SER A 544 47.66 -12.90 -3.74
CA SER A 544 48.06 -14.27 -4.08
C SER A 544 48.11 -14.31 -5.62
N SER A 545 49.24 -14.44 -6.30
CA SER A 545 50.29 -15.46 -6.14
C SER A 545 49.73 -16.88 -6.25
N ASP A 546 49.58 -17.36 -7.48
CA ASP A 546 49.74 -18.78 -7.84
C ASP A 546 50.17 -18.85 -9.31
N ASP A 547 51.49 -18.83 -9.49
CA ASP A 547 52.20 -19.25 -10.70
C ASP A 547 52.20 -20.80 -10.68
N ASP A 548 51.63 -21.49 -11.67
CA ASP A 548 51.97 -22.91 -11.86
C ASP A 548 51.77 -23.43 -13.30
N LEU A 549 52.92 -23.76 -13.91
CA LEU A 549 53.14 -24.83 -14.89
C LEU A 549 52.57 -24.72 -16.31
N GLU A 550 53.38 -24.12 -17.17
CA GLU A 550 53.72 -24.77 -18.45
C GLU A 550 54.16 -26.23 -18.21
N ARG A 551 53.46 -27.23 -18.79
CA ARG A 551 54.08 -28.40 -19.44
C ARG A 551 53.08 -29.39 -20.07
N ALA A 552 53.06 -29.41 -21.41
CA ALA A 552 52.77 -30.59 -22.20
C ALA A 552 53.39 -30.42 -23.60
N GLU A 553 54.54 -31.06 -23.84
CA GLU A 553 55.20 -31.12 -25.16
C GLU A 553 54.71 -32.34 -25.96
N SER A 554 54.99 -32.31 -27.28
CA SER A 554 54.90 -33.43 -28.26
C SER A 554 53.52 -33.83 -28.80
#